data_AF-F8JAG7-F1
#
_entry.id   AF-F8JAG7-F1
#
_cell.length_a   1.000
_cell.length_b   1.000
_cell.length_c   1.000
_cell.angle_alpha   90.00
_cell.angle_beta   90.00
_cell.angle_gamma   90.00
#
_symmetry.space_group_name_H-M   'P 1'
#
loop_
_entity.id
_entity.type
_entity.pdbx_description
1 polymer ?
#
loop_
_entity_poly.entity_id
_entity_poly.type
_entity_poly.pdbx_seq_one_letter_code
_entity_poly.pdbx_strand_id
1 'polypeptide(L)'
;MRTTHGAKAAGLAGLSEHQLREWTVRRALIPPDVKPSGRGDASKFCWQTILVLRIAATLRGELRLELSHYVEMFAALRQALAGTSFLELWGKVLVIQGPLRWNLLDADDRASQLDGIRLALDPHLKVLATGFELASPGGRGQLEMFPAQVVHSPIGPSVSRGRRRA
;
A
#
# COMPACT_ATOMS: atom_id res chain seq x y z
N MET A 1 17.07 -4.62 -1.63
CA MET A 1 15.85 -3.91 -2.07
C MET A 1 15.48 -4.38 -3.47
N ARG A 2 14.31 -5.01 -3.65
CA ARG A 2 13.88 -5.53 -4.98
C ARG A 2 13.56 -4.35 -5.91
N THR A 3 13.95 -4.46 -7.18
CA THR A 3 13.68 -3.43 -8.19
C THR A 3 13.02 -4.03 -9.45
N THR A 4 12.35 -3.18 -10.21
CA THR A 4 11.72 -3.51 -11.49
C THR A 4 12.08 -2.46 -12.55
N HIS A 5 11.83 -2.74 -13.82
CA HIS A 5 12.19 -1.89 -14.95
C HIS A 5 11.26 -2.12 -16.16
N GLY A 6 11.37 -1.26 -17.17
CA GLY A 6 10.70 -1.42 -18.47
C GLY A 6 9.18 -1.61 -18.38
N ALA A 7 8.64 -2.53 -19.20
CA ALA A 7 7.21 -2.84 -19.26
C ALA A 7 6.61 -3.26 -17.92
N LYS A 8 7.35 -4.03 -17.10
CA LYS A 8 6.88 -4.42 -15.76
C LYS A 8 6.71 -3.21 -14.85
N ALA A 9 7.68 -2.28 -14.85
CA ALA A 9 7.58 -1.03 -14.10
C ALA A 9 6.37 -0.19 -14.57
N ALA A 10 6.16 -0.09 -15.88
CA ALA A 10 5.06 0.66 -16.47
C ALA A 10 3.70 0.06 -16.07
N GLY A 11 3.54 -1.26 -16.21
CA GLY A 11 2.34 -1.98 -15.79
C GLY A 11 2.04 -1.84 -14.30
N LEU A 12 3.06 -1.98 -13.45
CA LEU A 12 2.90 -1.75 -12.01
C LEU A 12 2.59 -0.29 -11.67
N ALA A 13 3.08 0.68 -12.43
CA ALA A 13 2.74 2.09 -12.26
C ALA A 13 1.34 2.46 -12.78
N GLY A 14 0.67 1.58 -13.55
CA GLY A 14 -0.56 1.93 -14.27
C GLY A 14 -0.32 2.91 -15.42
N LEU A 15 0.87 2.86 -16.02
CA LEU A 15 1.33 3.75 -17.09
C LEU A 15 1.65 2.96 -18.35
N SER A 16 1.58 3.60 -19.51
CA SER A 16 2.30 3.12 -20.69
C SER A 16 3.81 3.30 -20.52
N GLU A 17 4.62 2.51 -21.24
CA GLU A 17 6.07 2.70 -21.23
C GLU A 17 6.51 4.09 -21.70
N HIS A 18 5.77 4.67 -22.64
CA HIS A 18 6.00 6.03 -23.10
C HIS A 18 5.80 7.04 -21.97
N GLN A 19 4.67 6.94 -21.24
CA GLN A 19 4.41 7.82 -20.09
C GLN A 19 5.43 7.62 -18.98
N LEU A 20 5.83 6.37 -18.70
CA LEU A 20 6.87 6.10 -17.71
C LEU A 20 8.17 6.83 -18.08
N ARG A 21 8.67 6.69 -19.32
CA ARG A 21 9.87 7.40 -19.77
C ARG A 21 9.71 8.92 -19.74
N GLU A 22 8.54 9.41 -20.14
CA GLU A 22 8.23 10.85 -20.13
C GLU A 22 8.31 11.42 -18.71
N TRP A 23 7.71 10.75 -17.73
CA TRP A 23 7.62 11.26 -16.36
C TRP A 23 8.92 11.06 -15.56
N THR A 24 9.68 10.01 -15.86
CA THR A 24 10.84 9.63 -15.05
C THR A 24 12.17 10.14 -15.61
N VAL A 25 12.29 10.24 -16.94
CA VAL A 25 13.54 10.60 -17.61
C VAL A 25 13.44 11.97 -18.28
N ARG A 26 12.41 12.20 -19.11
CA ARG A 26 12.33 13.42 -19.94
C ARG A 26 11.93 14.66 -19.15
N ARG A 27 10.84 14.57 -18.38
CA ARG A 27 10.36 15.66 -17.52
C ARG A 27 10.88 15.56 -16.08
N ALA A 28 11.44 14.40 -15.71
CA ALA A 28 11.99 14.10 -14.40
C ALA A 28 11.07 14.48 -13.22
N LEU A 29 9.75 14.29 -13.39
CA LEU A 29 8.75 14.54 -12.35
C LEU A 29 8.96 13.61 -11.15
N ILE A 30 9.25 12.33 -11.44
CA ILE A 30 9.53 11.29 -10.45
C ILE A 30 10.73 10.47 -10.98
N PRO A 31 11.97 10.83 -10.62
CA PRO A 31 13.16 10.17 -11.16
C PRO A 31 13.24 8.68 -10.77
N PRO A 32 13.88 7.83 -11.60
CA PRO A 32 14.16 6.44 -11.23
C PRO A 32 15.13 6.35 -10.06
N ASP A 33 15.12 5.23 -9.34
CA ASP A 33 16.06 4.98 -8.23
C ASP A 33 17.47 4.72 -8.73
N VAL A 34 17.59 4.03 -9.87
CA VAL A 34 18.86 3.87 -10.58
C VAL A 34 18.66 4.38 -12.00
N LYS A 35 19.43 5.42 -12.35
CA LYS A 35 19.50 5.94 -13.72
C LYS A 35 20.23 4.94 -14.62
N PRO A 36 19.88 4.86 -15.90
CA PRO A 36 20.61 4.02 -16.85
C PRO A 36 22.02 4.58 -17.04
N SER A 37 23.04 3.72 -16.94
CA SER A 37 24.46 4.13 -17.01
C SER A 37 25.07 3.96 -18.40
N GLY A 38 24.34 3.43 -19.38
CA GLY A 38 24.84 3.19 -20.73
C GLY A 38 23.80 2.68 -21.73
N ARG A 39 24.23 2.44 -22.97
CA ARG A 39 23.36 1.91 -24.04
C ARG A 39 22.87 0.52 -23.67
N GLY A 40 21.55 0.36 -23.58
CA GLY A 40 20.88 -0.91 -23.23
C GLY A 40 20.58 -1.07 -21.73
N ASP A 41 21.06 -0.17 -20.88
CA ASP A 41 20.80 -0.22 -19.45
C ASP A 41 19.42 0.40 -19.14
N ALA A 42 18.65 -0.24 -18.26
CA ALA A 42 17.29 0.17 -17.96
C ALA A 42 17.20 0.92 -16.64
N SER A 43 16.33 1.94 -16.58
CA SER A 43 15.98 2.59 -15.31
C SER A 43 15.37 1.57 -14.35
N LYS A 44 15.86 1.55 -13.10
CA LYS A 44 15.37 0.64 -12.06
C LYS A 44 14.55 1.41 -11.03
N PHE A 45 13.47 0.78 -10.60
CA PHE A 45 12.48 1.35 -9.70
C PHE A 45 12.20 0.39 -8.55
N CYS A 46 12.23 0.89 -7.33
CA CYS A 46 11.76 0.21 -6.14
C CYS A 46 10.24 0.40 -5.95
N TRP A 47 9.66 -0.32 -5.00
CA TRP A 47 8.22 -0.25 -4.74
C TRP A 47 7.78 1.15 -4.30
N GLN A 48 8.60 1.89 -3.56
CA GLN A 48 8.27 3.26 -3.14
C GLN A 48 8.11 4.18 -4.35
N THR A 49 9.06 4.14 -5.28
CA THR A 49 9.02 4.96 -6.50
C THR A 49 7.86 4.57 -7.39
N ILE A 50 7.57 3.26 -7.53
CA ILE A 50 6.39 2.81 -8.26
C ILE A 50 5.10 3.25 -7.55
N LEU A 51 5.02 3.24 -6.21
CA LEU A 51 3.85 3.73 -5.48
C LEU A 51 3.60 5.21 -5.78
N VAL A 52 4.64 6.04 -5.73
CA VAL A 52 4.53 7.47 -6.07
C VAL A 52 4.10 7.66 -7.53
N LEU A 53 4.62 6.86 -8.47
CA LEU A 53 4.18 6.88 -9.87
C LEU A 53 2.71 6.47 -10.04
N ARG A 54 2.23 5.44 -9.31
CA ARG A 54 0.81 5.03 -9.30
C ARG A 54 -0.10 6.14 -8.77
N ILE A 55 0.32 6.79 -7.70
CA ILE A 55 -0.41 7.93 -7.12
C ILE A 55 -0.47 9.07 -8.14
N ALA A 56 0.66 9.44 -8.76
CA ALA A 56 0.70 10.46 -9.81
C ALA A 56 -0.18 10.10 -11.02
N ALA A 57 -0.22 8.82 -11.41
CA ALA A 57 -1.10 8.32 -12.47
C ALA A 57 -2.58 8.53 -12.13
N THR A 58 -2.95 8.29 -10.87
CA THR A 58 -4.32 8.50 -10.37
C THR A 58 -4.68 9.98 -10.34
N LEU A 59 -3.78 10.83 -9.81
CA LEU A 59 -3.95 12.28 -9.79
C LEU A 59 -4.13 12.86 -11.20
N ARG A 60 -3.39 12.35 -12.19
CA ARG A 60 -3.51 12.80 -13.58
C ARG A 60 -4.75 12.25 -14.27
N GLY A 61 -5.03 10.96 -14.11
CA GLY A 61 -6.06 10.25 -14.86
C GLY A 61 -7.47 10.54 -14.35
N GLU A 62 -7.66 10.51 -13.03
CA GLU A 62 -8.98 10.63 -12.40
C GLU A 62 -9.29 12.07 -12.00
N LEU A 63 -8.29 12.78 -11.47
CA LEU A 63 -8.47 14.14 -10.92
C LEU A 63 -7.98 15.25 -11.86
N ARG A 64 -7.43 14.87 -13.03
CA ARG A 64 -6.94 15.79 -14.08
C ARG A 64 -5.96 16.86 -13.59
N LEU A 65 -5.18 16.56 -12.55
CA LEU A 65 -4.20 17.50 -12.02
C LEU A 65 -3.00 17.68 -12.94
N GLU A 66 -2.41 18.87 -12.91
CA GLU A 66 -1.13 19.17 -13.56
C GLU A 66 0.03 18.75 -12.66
N LEU A 67 0.68 17.64 -13.02
CA LEU A 67 1.72 17.01 -12.18
C LEU A 67 2.98 17.87 -11.99
N SER A 68 3.24 18.82 -12.89
CA SER A 68 4.39 19.73 -12.78
C SER A 68 4.36 20.59 -11.51
N HIS A 69 3.17 20.85 -10.94
CA HIS A 69 3.06 21.59 -9.69
C HIS A 69 3.36 20.73 -8.45
N TYR A 70 3.38 19.40 -8.56
CA TYR A 70 3.48 18.48 -7.43
C TYR A 70 4.84 17.76 -7.34
N VAL A 71 5.84 18.20 -8.10
CA VAL A 71 7.17 17.55 -8.15
C VAL A 71 7.81 17.48 -6.75
N GLU A 72 7.73 18.56 -5.98
CA GLU A 72 8.26 18.60 -4.61
C GLU A 72 7.50 17.66 -3.67
N MET A 73 6.16 17.59 -3.78
CA MET A 73 5.36 16.61 -3.04
C MET A 73 5.79 15.18 -3.35
N PHE A 74 6.01 14.84 -4.63
CA PHE A 74 6.43 13.48 -5.00
C PHE A 74 7.81 13.14 -4.45
N ALA A 75 8.74 14.10 -4.45
CA ALA A 75 10.05 13.92 -3.84
C ALA A 75 9.94 13.70 -2.32
N ALA A 76 9.16 14.54 -1.63
CA ALA A 76 8.93 14.44 -0.18
C ALA A 76 8.22 13.13 0.20
N LEU A 77 7.19 12.75 -0.55
CA LEU A 77 6.46 11.50 -0.34
C LEU A 77 7.39 10.29 -0.52
N ARG A 78 8.23 10.28 -1.56
CA ARG A 78 9.20 9.20 -1.76
C ARG A 78 10.19 9.10 -0.60
N GLN A 79 10.65 10.24 -0.06
CA GLN A 79 11.54 10.26 1.11
C GLN A 79 10.86 9.71 2.36
N ALA A 80 9.61 10.12 2.63
CA ALA A 80 8.85 9.59 3.75
C ALA A 80 8.67 8.07 3.65
N LEU A 81 8.32 7.57 2.46
CA LEU A 81 8.17 6.13 2.19
C LEU A 81 9.48 5.33 2.32
N ALA A 82 10.65 5.97 2.26
CA ALA A 82 11.92 5.28 2.45
C ALA A 82 12.13 4.81 3.90
N GLY A 83 11.52 5.49 4.87
CA GLY A 83 11.57 5.15 6.29
C GLY A 83 10.37 4.34 6.79
N THR A 84 9.36 4.11 5.96
CA THR A 84 8.11 3.42 6.33
C THR A 84 8.11 1.99 5.79
N SER A 85 7.72 1.02 6.62
CA SER A 85 7.60 -0.36 6.15
C SER A 85 6.39 -0.51 5.20
N PHE A 86 6.46 -1.43 4.24
CA PHE A 86 5.35 -1.65 3.31
C PHE A 86 4.05 -2.07 4.02
N LEU A 87 4.17 -2.79 5.15
CA LEU A 87 3.02 -3.27 5.91
C LEU A 87 2.33 -2.14 6.68
N GLU A 88 3.08 -1.14 7.16
CA GLU A 88 2.54 0.04 7.84
C GLU A 88 1.66 0.93 6.96
N LEU A 89 1.75 0.81 5.63
CA LEU A 89 0.95 1.63 4.72
C LEU A 89 -0.47 1.12 4.52
N TRP A 90 -0.76 -0.13 4.92
CA TRP A 90 -2.09 -0.69 4.80
C TRP A 90 -3.06 -0.02 5.77
N GLY A 91 -4.26 0.27 5.30
CA GLY A 91 -5.24 1.05 6.05
C GLY A 91 -4.93 2.55 6.10
N LYS A 92 -3.88 3.03 5.42
CA LYS A 92 -3.56 4.47 5.34
C LYS A 92 -4.20 5.15 4.14
N VAL A 93 -4.43 6.45 4.31
CA VAL A 93 -4.92 7.38 3.31
C VAL A 93 -3.91 8.51 3.15
N LEU A 94 -3.57 8.81 1.90
CA LEU A 94 -2.84 10.03 1.55
C LEU A 94 -3.85 11.16 1.38
N VAL A 95 -3.73 12.20 2.20
CA VAL A 95 -4.52 13.43 2.10
C VAL A 95 -3.66 14.53 1.50
N ILE A 96 -4.09 15.12 0.39
CA ILE A 96 -3.39 16.18 -0.34
C ILE A 96 -4.23 17.45 -0.28
N GLN A 97 -3.71 18.48 0.39
CA GLN A 97 -4.36 19.78 0.57
C GLN A 97 -3.76 20.85 -0.35
N GLY A 98 -2.61 20.56 -0.95
CA GLY A 98 -1.96 21.41 -1.93
C GLY A 98 -0.61 20.84 -2.37
N PRO A 99 0.09 21.54 -3.27
CA PRO A 99 1.39 21.12 -3.82
C PRO A 99 2.49 20.80 -2.80
N LEU A 100 2.42 21.39 -1.60
CA LEU A 100 3.42 21.23 -0.54
C LEU A 100 2.80 20.76 0.78
N ARG A 101 1.48 20.52 0.81
CA ARG A 101 0.75 20.16 2.04
C ARG A 101 0.03 18.84 1.82
N TRP A 102 0.57 17.80 2.43
CA TRP A 102 0.03 16.45 2.38
C TRP A 102 0.32 15.72 3.70
N ASN A 103 -0.49 14.71 4.00
CA ASN A 103 -0.34 13.87 5.20
C ASN A 103 -0.67 12.40 4.88
N LEU A 104 0.01 11.48 5.56
CA LEU A 104 -0.38 10.06 5.63
C LEU A 104 -1.10 9.82 6.95
N LEU A 105 -2.39 9.49 6.87
CA LEU A 105 -3.24 9.28 8.04
C LEU A 105 -3.79 7.86 8.02
N ASP A 106 -4.11 7.32 9.18
CA ASP A 106 -4.91 6.09 9.26
C ASP A 106 -6.35 6.40 8.82
N ALA A 107 -6.96 5.48 8.07
CA ALA A 107 -8.30 5.70 7.48
C ALA A 107 -9.37 6.00 8.54
N ASP A 108 -9.22 5.42 9.73
CA ASP A 108 -10.15 5.55 10.85
C ASP A 108 -9.84 6.72 11.79
N ASP A 109 -8.70 7.40 11.61
CA ASP A 109 -8.31 8.52 12.47
C ASP A 109 -9.26 9.70 12.25
N ARG A 110 -9.82 10.30 13.30
CA ARG A 110 -10.67 11.50 13.19
C ARG A 110 -9.91 12.73 12.68
N ALA A 111 -8.59 12.76 12.81
CA ALA A 111 -7.73 13.74 12.10
C ALA A 111 -7.88 13.65 10.57
N SER A 112 -8.52 12.59 10.06
CA SER A 112 -9.02 12.47 8.69
C SER A 112 -10.03 13.54 8.28
N GLN A 113 -10.50 14.45 9.13
CA GLN A 113 -11.41 15.51 8.69
C GLN A 113 -10.73 16.68 7.96
N LEU A 114 -9.43 16.57 7.64
CA LEU A 114 -8.75 17.55 6.80
C LEU A 114 -9.41 17.67 5.42
N ASP A 115 -9.76 18.90 5.04
CA ASP A 115 -10.18 19.23 3.68
C ASP A 115 -9.03 18.96 2.71
N GLY A 116 -9.31 18.18 1.66
CA GLY A 116 -8.33 17.84 0.63
C GLY A 116 -8.72 16.62 -0.20
N ILE A 117 -7.88 16.34 -1.20
CA ILE A 117 -7.98 15.12 -2.01
C ILE A 117 -7.55 13.94 -1.16
N ARG A 118 -8.38 12.90 -1.10
CA ARG A 118 -8.13 11.69 -0.31
C ARG A 118 -7.88 10.50 -1.23
N LEU A 119 -6.74 9.85 -1.08
CA LEU A 119 -6.39 8.65 -1.82
C LEU A 119 -6.14 7.49 -0.84
N ALA A 120 -7.03 6.50 -0.84
CA ALA A 120 -6.81 5.26 -0.11
C ALA A 120 -5.61 4.52 -0.71
N LEU A 121 -4.65 4.08 0.13
CA LEU A 121 -3.44 3.45 -0.37
C LEU A 121 -3.63 1.97 -0.74
N ASP A 122 -4.55 1.26 -0.08
CA ASP A 122 -4.76 -0.18 -0.24
C ASP A 122 -4.93 -0.66 -1.69
N PRO A 123 -5.71 0.00 -2.57
CA PRO A 123 -5.80 -0.41 -3.98
C PRO A 123 -4.45 -0.35 -4.71
N HIS A 124 -3.61 0.62 -4.37
CA HIS A 124 -2.27 0.74 -4.94
C HIS A 124 -1.33 -0.32 -4.34
N LEU A 125 -1.40 -0.53 -3.02
CA LEU A 125 -0.58 -1.50 -2.30
C LEU A 125 -0.88 -2.94 -2.74
N LYS A 126 -2.13 -3.30 -3.00
CA LYS A 126 -2.50 -4.63 -3.54
C LYS A 126 -1.74 -4.97 -4.82
N VAL A 127 -1.68 -4.03 -5.77
CA VAL A 127 -0.95 -4.23 -7.04
C VAL A 127 0.55 -4.40 -6.80
N LEU A 128 1.12 -3.62 -5.88
CA LEU A 128 2.55 -3.71 -5.55
C LEU A 128 2.90 -4.98 -4.77
N ALA A 129 2.02 -5.41 -3.86
CA ALA A 129 2.19 -6.63 -3.10
C ALA A 129 2.31 -7.83 -4.05
N THR A 130 1.44 -7.92 -5.05
CA THR A 130 1.56 -8.95 -6.10
C THR A 130 2.80 -8.74 -6.96
N GLY A 131 3.05 -7.52 -7.44
CA GLY A 131 4.11 -7.24 -8.42
C GLY A 131 5.55 -7.42 -7.92
N PHE A 132 5.77 -7.14 -6.63
CA PHE A 132 7.05 -7.25 -5.94
C PHE A 132 7.12 -8.47 -5.00
N GLU A 133 6.03 -9.22 -4.87
CA GLU A 133 5.83 -10.32 -3.91
C GLU A 133 6.09 -9.88 -2.46
N LEU A 134 5.48 -8.77 -2.08
CA LEU A 134 5.57 -8.21 -0.72
C LEU A 134 4.48 -8.79 0.17
N ALA A 135 4.72 -8.78 1.48
CA ALA A 135 3.70 -9.16 2.45
C ALA A 135 2.48 -8.24 2.35
N SER A 136 1.29 -8.81 2.50
CA SER A 136 0.03 -8.08 2.60
C SER A 136 -0.76 -8.58 3.80
N PRO A 137 -1.55 -7.73 4.49
CA PRO A 137 -2.46 -8.18 5.53
C PRO A 137 -3.42 -9.23 4.95
N GLY A 138 -3.41 -10.43 5.50
CA GLY A 138 -4.20 -11.57 5.01
C GLY A 138 -3.56 -12.41 3.90
N GLY A 139 -2.38 -12.04 3.39
CA GLY A 139 -1.65 -12.81 2.38
C GLY A 139 -0.81 -13.93 3.00
N ARG A 140 -1.18 -15.19 2.71
CA ARG A 140 -0.48 -16.44 3.10
C ARG A 140 -0.03 -16.46 4.57
N GLY A 141 -0.98 -16.25 5.46
CA GLY A 141 -0.81 -16.32 6.89
C GLY A 141 -2.11 -16.06 7.63
N GLN A 142 -3.25 -16.46 7.04
CA GLN A 142 -4.42 -16.74 7.86
C GLN A 142 -3.97 -17.83 8.82
N LEU A 143 -3.54 -17.41 10.02
CA LEU A 143 -3.40 -18.30 11.16
C LEU A 143 -4.72 -19.03 11.21
N GLU A 144 -4.70 -20.34 10.93
CA GLU A 144 -5.88 -21.16 11.12
C GLU A 144 -6.42 -20.82 12.50
N MET A 145 -7.64 -20.28 12.53
CA MET A 145 -8.33 -20.03 13.77
C MET A 145 -8.42 -21.39 14.44
N PHE A 146 -7.60 -21.60 15.47
CA PHE A 146 -7.57 -22.85 16.21
C PHE A 146 -9.01 -23.21 16.56
N PRO A 147 -9.50 -24.40 16.17
CA PRO A 147 -10.87 -24.78 16.43
C PRO A 147 -11.10 -24.71 17.94
N ALA A 148 -12.15 -24.01 18.36
CA ALA A 148 -12.53 -23.92 19.75
C ALA A 148 -12.77 -25.35 20.28
N GLN A 149 -11.93 -25.81 21.21
CA GLN A 149 -12.16 -27.07 21.89
C GLN A 149 -13.38 -26.90 22.78
N VAL A 150 -14.47 -27.58 22.43
CA VAL A 150 -15.64 -27.70 23.28
C VAL A 150 -15.22 -28.45 24.55
N VAL A 151 -15.09 -27.73 25.66
CA VAL A 151 -14.96 -28.33 26.99
C VAL A 151 -16.32 -28.91 27.34
N HIS A 152 -16.50 -30.20 27.12
CA HIS A 152 -17.60 -30.93 27.75
C HIS A 152 -17.31 -31.01 29.26
N SER A 153 -17.92 -30.11 30.03
CA SER A 153 -18.10 -30.36 31.47
C SER A 153 -18.98 -31.60 31.62
N PRO A 154 -18.51 -32.69 32.27
CA PRO A 154 -19.40 -33.78 32.62
C PRO A 154 -20.40 -33.26 33.65
N ILE A 155 -21.67 -33.22 33.23
CA ILE A 155 -22.82 -33.05 34.11
C ILE A 155 -22.74 -34.20 35.12
N GLY A 156 -22.43 -33.86 36.37
CA GLY A 156 -22.50 -34.81 37.48
C GLY A 156 -23.94 -35.30 37.64
N PRO A 157 -24.19 -36.61 37.76
CA PRO A 157 -25.53 -37.08 38.05
C PRO A 157 -25.90 -36.74 39.50
N SER A 158 -26.89 -35.88 39.62
CA SER A 158 -27.79 -35.75 40.77
C SER A 158 -28.30 -37.13 41.19
N VAL A 159 -27.93 -37.58 42.40
CA VAL A 159 -28.57 -38.74 43.04
C VAL A 159 -29.52 -38.23 44.11
N SER A 160 -30.81 -38.25 43.76
CA SER A 160 -31.95 -38.01 44.62
C SER A 160 -32.19 -39.15 45.60
N ARG A 161 -32.42 -38.77 46.87
CA ARG A 161 -32.91 -39.55 48.01
C ARG A 161 -33.97 -40.60 47.65
N GLY A 162 -33.77 -41.84 48.10
CA GLY A 162 -34.79 -42.89 48.20
C GLY A 162 -34.81 -43.49 49.61
N ARG A 163 -35.92 -43.28 50.32
CA ARG A 163 -36.23 -43.73 51.69
C ARG A 163 -37.05 -45.03 51.62
N ARG A 164 -36.67 -46.11 52.34
CA ARG A 164 -37.52 -47.25 52.80
C ARG A 164 -36.71 -48.03 53.85
N ARG A 165 -37.03 -47.98 55.15
CA ARG A 165 -37.94 -48.87 55.93
C ARG A 165 -37.77 -50.36 55.64
N ALA A 166 -37.11 -51.09 56.54
CA ALA A 166 -37.72 -52.04 57.49
C ALA A 166 -36.71 -52.29 58.62
#